data_AF-A0A3D4UZ10-F1
#
_entry.id   AF-A0A3D4UZ10-F1
#
_cell.length_a   1.000
_cell.length_b   1.000
_cell.length_c   1.000
_cell.angle_alpha   90.00
_cell.angle_beta   90.00
_cell.angle_gamma   90.00
#
_symmetry.space_group_name_H-M   'P 1'
#
loop_
_entity.id
_entity.type
_entity.pdbx_description
1 polymer ?
#
loop_
_entity_poly.entity_id
_entity_poly.type
_entity_poly.pdbx_seq_one_letter_code
_entity_poly.pdbx_strand_id
1 'polypeptide(L)'
;MANSNASKQDNWLNELLNNLRKQEHEIMLGGGQKRIDKEHAKGKLTARERIELLIDNESEFYELGLWAGYEMYEEVGGCPGGGVVTGIG
;
A
#
# COMPACT_ATOMS: atom_id res chain seq x y z
N MET A 1 -13.79 -34.09 20.92
CA MET A 1 -14.55 -32.85 20.69
C MET A 1 -13.62 -31.64 20.81
N ALA A 2 -12.77 -31.42 19.82
CA ALA A 2 -11.93 -30.22 19.70
C ALA A 2 -11.71 -29.99 18.20
N ASN A 3 -12.48 -29.09 17.57
CA ASN A 3 -12.09 -28.41 16.31
C ASN A 3 -13.11 -27.42 15.69
N SER A 4 -14.12 -26.92 16.42
CA SER A 4 -15.01 -25.87 15.87
C SER A 4 -14.47 -24.45 16.05
N ASN A 5 -13.66 -24.20 17.08
CA ASN A 5 -13.12 -22.87 17.37
C ASN A 5 -11.86 -22.55 16.55
N ALA A 6 -10.98 -23.53 16.31
CA ALA A 6 -9.78 -23.34 15.48
C ALA A 6 -10.14 -23.01 14.02
N SER A 7 -11.06 -23.76 13.40
CA SER A 7 -11.50 -23.49 12.02
C SER A 7 -12.21 -22.14 11.84
N LYS A 8 -12.97 -21.67 12.84
CA LYS A 8 -13.51 -20.30 12.85
C LYS A 8 -12.42 -19.25 13.05
N GLN A 9 -11.43 -19.54 13.91
CA GLN A 9 -10.27 -18.67 14.13
C GLN A 9 -9.34 -18.58 12.91
N ASP A 10 -9.25 -19.63 12.11
CA ASP A 10 -8.47 -19.58 10.88
C ASP A 10 -9.20 -18.78 9.79
N ASN A 11 -10.54 -18.86 9.74
CA ASN A 11 -11.34 -18.15 8.75
C ASN A 11 -11.35 -16.62 8.95
N TRP A 12 -11.58 -16.11 10.17
CA TRP A 12 -11.58 -14.65 10.38
C TRP A 12 -10.20 -14.02 10.18
N LEU A 13 -9.12 -14.74 10.55
CA LEU A 13 -7.76 -14.25 10.36
C LEU A 13 -7.45 -14.10 8.87
N ASN A 14 -7.84 -15.10 8.06
CA ASN A 14 -7.69 -15.02 6.62
C ASN A 14 -8.52 -13.89 6.01
N GLU A 15 -9.74 -13.67 6.50
CA GLU A 15 -10.57 -12.54 6.06
C GLU A 15 -9.93 -11.19 6.41
N LEU A 16 -9.39 -11.05 7.63
CA LEU A 16 -8.68 -9.86 8.06
C LEU A 16 -7.42 -9.61 7.20
N LEU A 17 -6.63 -10.65 6.92
CA LEU A 17 -5.45 -10.56 6.06
C LEU A 17 -5.82 -10.13 4.63
N ASN A 18 -6.93 -10.65 4.09
CA ASN A 18 -7.41 -10.26 2.77
C ASN A 18 -7.85 -8.81 2.73
N ASN A 19 -8.56 -8.34 3.76
CA ASN A 19 -8.94 -6.93 3.88
C ASN A 19 -7.71 -6.03 3.97
N LEU A 20 -6.71 -6.41 4.77
CA LEU A 20 -5.48 -5.64 4.95
C LEU A 20 -4.69 -5.54 3.63
N ARG A 21 -4.55 -6.66 2.89
CA ARG A 21 -3.92 -6.67 1.56
C ARG A 21 -4.67 -5.81 0.54
N LYS A 22 -6.00 -5.80 0.59
CA LYS A 22 -6.82 -4.97 -0.29
C LYS A 22 -6.60 -3.48 0.01
N GLN A 23 -6.62 -3.10 1.28
CA GLN A 23 -6.34 -1.72 1.72
C GLN A 23 -4.92 -1.29 1.32
N GLU A 24 -3.92 -2.15 1.57
CA GLU A 24 -2.54 -1.94 1.13
C GLU A 24 -2.47 -1.67 -0.38
N HIS A 25 -3.12 -2.50 -1.20
CA HIS A 25 -3.16 -2.30 -2.64
C HIS A 25 -3.78 -0.95 -3.03
N GLU A 26 -4.90 -0.57 -2.41
CA GLU A 26 -5.55 0.72 -2.66
C GLU A 26 -4.66 1.90 -2.28
N ILE A 27 -3.97 1.83 -1.15
CA ILE A 27 -3.03 2.88 -0.70
C ILE A 27 -1.82 2.98 -1.64
N MET A 28 -1.29 1.84 -2.11
CA MET A 28 -0.14 1.81 -3.02
C MET A 28 -0.44 2.45 -4.38
N LEU A 29 -1.72 2.54 -4.80
CA LEU A 29 -2.13 3.30 -5.98
C LEU A 29 -1.96 4.82 -5.79
N GLY A 30 -1.66 5.28 -4.57
CA GLY A 30 -1.46 6.69 -4.24
C GLY A 30 -2.66 7.51 -4.69
N GLY A 31 -2.41 8.52 -5.53
CA GLY A 31 -3.47 9.36 -6.09
C GLY A 31 -4.39 8.68 -7.13
N GLY A 32 -4.27 7.37 -7.32
CA GLY A 32 -5.06 6.54 -8.23
C GLY A 32 -4.49 6.45 -9.65
N GLN A 33 -4.98 5.46 -10.42
CA GLN A 33 -4.49 5.13 -11.76
C GLN A 33 -4.44 6.35 -12.70
N LYS A 34 -5.46 7.20 -12.68
CA LYS A 34 -5.51 8.42 -13.52
C LYS A 34 -4.33 9.37 -13.26
N ARG A 35 -3.84 9.46 -12.03
CA ARG A 35 -2.70 10.32 -11.68
C ARG A 35 -1.37 9.64 -11.99
N ILE A 36 -1.29 8.32 -11.82
CA ILE A 36 -0.15 7.51 -12.26
C ILE A 36 0.06 7.70 -13.77
N ASP A 37 -0.99 7.46 -14.57
CA ASP A 37 -0.94 7.61 -16.03
C ASP A 37 -0.52 9.03 -16.45
N LYS A 38 -0.98 10.04 -15.70
CA LYS A 38 -0.63 11.46 -15.96
C LYS A 38 0.85 11.75 -15.66
N GLU A 39 1.45 11.13 -14.66
CA GLU A 39 2.89 11.27 -14.41
C GLU A 39 3.70 10.54 -15.49
N HIS A 40 3.30 9.31 -15.85
CA HIS A 40 3.93 8.55 -16.93
C HIS A 40 3.85 9.27 -18.27
N ALA A 41 2.71 9.89 -18.61
CA ALA A 41 2.55 10.69 -19.81
C ALA A 41 3.49 11.92 -19.88
N LYS A 42 4.01 12.37 -18.73
CA LYS A 42 5.05 13.41 -18.65
C LYS A 42 6.47 12.85 -18.71
N GLY A 43 6.63 11.54 -18.91
CA GLY A 43 7.92 10.85 -18.83
C GLY A 43 8.46 10.74 -17.41
N LYS A 44 7.60 10.82 -16.39
CA LYS A 44 8.01 10.75 -14.98
C LYS A 44 7.57 9.43 -14.38
N LEU A 45 8.45 8.87 -13.55
CA LEU A 45 8.13 7.74 -12.68
C LEU A 45 7.36 8.19 -11.44
N THR A 46 6.53 7.30 -10.90
CA THR A 46 5.90 7.42 -9.58
C THR A 46 6.95 7.38 -8.47
N ALA A 47 6.55 7.69 -7.23
CA ALA A 47 7.47 7.64 -6.09
C ALA A 47 8.03 6.22 -5.85
N ARG A 48 7.19 5.18 -5.95
CA ARG A 48 7.60 3.79 -5.72
C ARG A 48 8.50 3.26 -6.84
N GLU A 49 8.18 3.56 -8.09
CA GLU A 49 9.05 3.20 -9.23
C GLU A 49 10.43 3.85 -9.12
N ARG A 50 10.52 5.09 -8.60
CA ARG A 50 11.82 5.73 -8.35
C ARG A 50 12.63 5.03 -7.27
N ILE A 51 11.97 4.55 -6.22
CA ILE A 51 12.62 3.81 -5.15
C ILE A 51 13.09 2.46 -5.69
N GLU A 52 12.24 1.73 -6.40
CA GLU A 52 12.57 0.43 -7.02
C GLU A 52 13.78 0.53 -7.96
N LEU A 53 13.95 1.64 -8.70
CA LEU A 53 15.13 1.87 -9.53
C LEU A 53 16.38 2.36 -8.77
N LEU A 54 16.20 2.93 -7.57
CA LEU A 54 17.29 3.48 -6.77
C LEU A 54 17.96 2.41 -5.89
N ILE A 55 17.14 1.48 -5.40
CA ILE A 55 17.53 0.42 -4.49
C ILE A 55 18.34 -0.64 -5.26
N ASP A 56 19.32 -1.25 -4.59
CA ASP A 56 20.18 -2.26 -5.21
C ASP A 56 19.35 -3.47 -5.66
N ASN A 57 19.74 -4.08 -6.78
CA ASN A 57 19.12 -5.32 -7.22
C ASN A 57 19.29 -6.38 -6.11
N GLU A 58 18.21 -7.10 -5.80
CA GLU A 58 18.12 -8.09 -4.73
C GLU A 58 18.03 -7.55 -3.29
N SER A 59 18.05 -6.22 -3.06
CA SER A 59 17.68 -5.68 -1.75
C SER A 59 16.18 -5.40 -1.65
N GLU A 60 15.64 -5.57 -0.44
CA GLU A 60 14.25 -5.28 -0.13
C GLU A 60 14.12 -3.84 0.38
N PHE A 61 13.10 -3.13 -0.10
CA PHE A 61 12.71 -1.84 0.48
C PHE A 61 11.65 -2.03 1.55
N TYR A 62 12.01 -1.76 2.81
CA TYR A 62 11.09 -1.81 3.93
C TYR A 62 10.36 -0.46 4.07
N GLU A 63 9.15 -0.38 3.51
CA GLU A 63 8.33 0.83 3.55
C GLU A 63 7.80 1.12 4.98
N LEU A 64 7.95 2.37 5.40
CA LEU A 64 7.44 2.92 6.65
C LEU A 64 6.31 3.90 6.35
N GLY A 65 5.24 3.83 7.15
CA GLY A 65 4.16 4.80 7.09
C GLY A 65 3.14 4.58 5.97
N LEU A 66 2.99 3.35 5.45
CA LEU A 66 2.03 3.04 4.37
C LEU A 66 0.61 3.57 4.70
N TRP A 67 0.09 3.30 5.90
CA TRP A 67 -1.24 3.76 6.35
C TRP A 67 -1.26 5.22 6.87
N ALA A 68 -0.19 6.00 6.72
CA ALA A 68 -0.22 7.40 7.10
C ALA A 68 -1.33 8.13 6.31
N GLY A 69 -2.24 8.80 7.03
CA GLY A 69 -3.37 9.51 6.43
C GLY A 69 -4.50 8.60 5.90
N TYR A 70 -4.50 7.31 6.20
CA TYR A 70 -5.60 6.40 5.86
C TYR A 70 -6.92 6.85 6.52
N GLU A 71 -8.01 6.89 5.75
CA GLU A 71 -9.34 7.41 6.14
C GLU A 71 -9.35 8.87 6.62
N MET A 72 -8.30 9.64 6.32
CA MET A 72 -8.24 11.07 6.61
C MET A 72 -8.39 11.89 5.32
N TYR A 73 -8.97 13.08 5.44
CA TYR A 73 -9.06 14.08 4.36
C TYR A 73 -9.84 13.59 3.12
N GLU A 74 -10.80 12.69 3.28
CA GLU A 74 -11.60 12.13 2.19
C GLU A 74 -12.33 13.22 1.38
N GLU A 75 -12.75 14.30 2.03
CA GLU A 75 -13.44 15.44 1.43
C GLU A 75 -12.60 16.19 0.38
N VAL A 76 -11.28 16.02 0.40
CA VAL A 76 -10.33 16.58 -0.58
C VAL A 76 -9.63 15.51 -1.42
N GLY A 77 -10.08 14.25 -1.34
CA GLY A 77 -9.57 13.13 -2.14
C GLY A 77 -8.56 12.23 -1.43
N GLY A 78 -8.41 12.37 -0.11
CA GLY A 78 -7.56 11.52 0.72
C GLY A 78 -6.08 11.87 0.67
N CYS A 79 -5.30 11.24 1.56
CA CYS A 79 -3.85 11.41 1.63
C CYS A 79 -3.10 10.08 1.80
N PRO A 80 -3.09 9.19 0.79
CA PRO A 80 -2.43 7.88 0.89
C PRO A 80 -0.93 8.00 1.18
N GLY A 81 -0.43 7.26 2.16
CA GLY A 81 0.96 7.33 2.62
C GLY A 81 1.39 8.71 3.15
N GLY A 82 0.44 9.58 3.51
CA GLY A 82 0.75 10.97 3.88
C GLY A 82 1.30 11.82 2.72
N GLY A 83 1.13 11.36 1.47
CA GLY A 83 1.68 12.02 0.28
C GLY A 83 3.18 11.83 0.08
N VAL A 84 3.82 10.95 0.85
CA VAL A 84 5.25 10.62 0.79
C VAL A 84 5.45 9.11 0.86
N VAL A 85 6.58 8.60 0.35
CA VAL A 85 6.98 7.21 0.51
C VAL A 85 8.31 7.21 1.24
N THR A 86 8.39 6.52 2.38
CA THR A 86 9.59 6.49 3.23
C THR A 86 9.93 5.05 3.58
N GLY A 87 11.21 4.75 3.83
CA GLY A 87 11.62 3.40 4.18
C GLY A 87 13.12 3.23 4.26
N ILE A 88 13.54 1.99 4.44
CA ILE A 88 14.94 1.56 4.54
C ILE A 88 15.18 0.51 3.45
N GLY A 89 16.25 0.66 2.67
CA GLY A 89 16.71 -0.31 1.67
C GLY A 89 17.94 0.17 0.94
#